data_AF-A0AA97AVC3-F1
#
_entry.id   AF-A0AA97AVC3-F1
#
_cell.length_a   1.000
_cell.length_b   1.000
_cell.length_c   1.000
_cell.angle_alpha   90.00
_cell.angle_beta   90.00
_cell.angle_gamma   90.00
#
_symmetry.space_group_name_H-M   'P 1'
#
loop_
_entity.id
_entity.type
_entity.pdbx_description
1 polymer ?
#
loop_
_entity_poly.entity_id
_entity_poly.type
_entity_poly.pdbx_seq_one_letter_code
_entity_poly.pdbx_strand_id
1 'polypeptide(L)' 'MMADDKPEWQRIMVRGSLNTPDPVLQEVQRLEELGKVKDVVILESYPLQIWFSSDFKTAEKLKSLSNKYSSSR' A
#
# COMPACT_ATOMS: atom_id res chain seq x y z
N MET A 1 9.54 15.80 28.53
CA MET A 1 8.77 14.64 28.03
C MET A 1 9.11 14.50 26.57
N MET A 2 9.88 13.49 26.19
CA MET A 2 10.20 13.21 24.78
C MET A 2 8.98 12.49 24.23
N ALA A 3 8.20 13.16 23.37
CA ALA A 3 7.17 12.46 22.60
C ALA A 3 7.92 11.47 21.70
N ASP A 4 7.73 10.19 21.97
CA ASP A 4 8.10 9.12 21.06
C ASP A 4 7.37 9.40 19.75
N ASP A 5 8.05 10.04 18.80
CA ASP A 5 7.53 10.40 17.46
C ASP A 5 7.48 9.14 16.58
N LYS A 6 6.88 8.08 17.14
CA LYS A 6 6.63 6.84 16.42
C LYS A 6 5.55 7.16 15.40
N PRO A 7 5.83 6.97 14.10
CA PRO A 7 4.82 7.24 13.09
C PRO A 7 3.59 6.41 13.42
N GLU A 8 2.42 7.04 13.46
CA GLU A 8 1.17 6.35 13.71
C GLU A 8 0.89 5.41 12.54
N TRP A 9 0.80 4.11 12.84
CA TRP A 9 0.46 3.10 11.85
C TRP A 9 -1.05 3.05 11.70
N GLN A 10 -1.53 3.23 10.47
CA GLN A 10 -2.94 3.15 10.13
C GLN A 10 -3.18 2.03 9.13
N ARG A 11 -4.33 1.37 9.24
CA ARG A 11 -4.76 0.33 8.31
C ARG A 11 -5.49 0.92 7.13
N ILE A 12 -5.05 0.60 5.92
CA ILE A 12 -5.52 1.18 4.67
C ILE A 12 -5.78 0.08 3.64
N MET A 13 -6.71 0.34 2.73
CA MET A 13 -6.92 -0.43 1.52
C MET A 13 -6.55 0.40 0.29
N VAL A 14 -5.80 -0.21 -0.63
CA VAL A 14 -5.59 0.30 -1.99
C VAL A 14 -6.01 -0.75 -3.00
N ARG A 15 -6.32 -0.31 -4.22
CA ARG A 15 -6.56 -1.22 -5.34
C ARG A 15 -5.24 -1.54 -6.04
N GLY A 16 -5.10 -2.78 -6.47
CA GLY A 16 -4.07 -3.20 -7.40
C GLY A 16 -4.20 -2.52 -8.76
N SER A 17 -3.16 -2.66 -9.57
CA SER A 17 -3.13 -2.21 -10.96
C SER A 17 -3.94 -3.14 -11.87
N LEU A 18 -4.43 -2.59 -12.99
CA LEU A 18 -4.97 -3.39 -14.09
C LEU A 18 -3.86 -3.95 -15.02
N ASN A 19 -2.61 -3.52 -14.83
CA ASN A 19 -1.47 -4.01 -15.59
C ASN A 19 -0.93 -5.33 -15.03
N THR A 20 -0.31 -6.13 -15.90
CA THR A 20 0.40 -7.36 -15.53
C THR A 20 1.89 -7.24 -15.91
N PRO A 21 2.84 -7.41 -14.97
CA PRO A 21 2.64 -7.62 -13.53
C PRO A 21 2.05 -6.38 -12.84
N ASP A 22 1.44 -6.55 -11.66
CA ASP A 22 0.82 -5.46 -10.90
C ASP A 22 1.90 -4.61 -10.17
N PRO A 23 2.22 -3.38 -10.64
CA PRO A 23 3.22 -2.52 -10.00
C PRO A 23 2.84 -2.08 -8.58
N VAL A 24 1.55 -2.04 -8.23
CA VAL A 24 1.10 -1.67 -6.88
C VAL A 24 1.42 -2.81 -5.91
N LEU A 25 1.10 -4.05 -6.30
CA LEU A 25 1.42 -5.23 -5.51
C LEU A 25 2.93 -5.38 -5.30
N GLN A 26 3.73 -5.19 -6.36
CA GLN A 26 5.19 -5.27 -6.28
C GLN A 26 5.77 -4.24 -5.29
N GLU A 27 5.26 -3.00 -5.30
CA GLU A 27 5.75 -1.98 -4.37
C GLU A 27 5.31 -2.26 -2.93
N VAL A 28 4.12 -2.82 -2.71
CA VAL A 28 3.68 -3.25 -1.37
C VAL A 28 4.62 -4.34 -0.83
N GLN A 29 4.92 -5.37 -1.61
CA GLN A 29 5.84 -6.45 -1.22
C GLN A 29 7.23 -5.90 -0.87
N ARG A 30 7.77 -5.01 -1.72
CA ARG A 30 9.06 -4.36 -1.48
C ARG A 30 9.07 -3.51 -0.19
N LEU A 31 7.95 -2.86 0.15
CA LEU A 31 7.84 -2.06 1.36
C LEU A 31 7.63 -2.89 2.63
N GLU A 32 7.01 -4.06 2.50
CA GLU A 32 6.90 -5.06 3.56
C GLU A 32 8.26 -5.63 3.93
N GLU A 33 9.09 -5.99 2.95
CA GLU A 33 10.49 -6.43 3.16
C GLU A 33 11.33 -5.37 3.89
N LEU A 34 11.02 -4.08 3.68
CA LEU A 34 11.68 -2.96 4.35
C LEU A 34 11.06 -2.60 5.71
N GLY A 35 10.03 -3.33 6.17
CA GLY A 35 9.33 -3.06 7.43
C GLY A 35 8.55 -1.75 7.45
N LYS A 36 8.25 -1.15 6.28
CA LYS A 36 7.44 0.07 6.15
C LYS A 36 5.95 -0.22 6.03
N VAL A 37 5.63 -1.46 5.69
CA VAL A 37 4.29 -2.01 5.58
C VAL A 37 4.25 -3.31 6.36
N LYS A 38 3.12 -3.65 6.98
CA LYS A 38 2.88 -4.93 7.66
C LYS A 38 1.40 -5.30 7.63
N ASP A 39 1.06 -6.49 8.14
CA ASP A 39 -0.31 -7.03 8.17
C ASP A 39 -0.96 -7.05 6.77
N VAL A 40 -0.17 -7.37 5.74
CA VAL A 40 -0.62 -7.34 4.35
C VAL A 40 -1.64 -8.46 4.13
N VAL A 41 -2.81 -8.08 3.61
CA VAL A 41 -3.86 -9.01 3.19
C VAL A 41 -4.25 -8.69 1.76
N ILE A 42 -4.13 -9.67 0.88
CA ILE A 42 -4.49 -9.56 -0.53
C ILE A 42 -5.81 -10.30 -0.73
N LEU A 43 -6.81 -9.60 -1.27
CA LEU A 43 -8.04 -10.22 -1.75
C LEU A 43 -7.96 -10.33 -3.27
N GLU A 44 -8.11 -11.57 -3.76
CA GLU A 44 -8.06 -11.92 -5.19
C GLU A 44 -9.34 -11.48 -5.93
N SER A 45 -9.59 -10.17 -5.96
CA SER A 45 -10.57 -9.52 -6.83
C SER A 45 -9.91 -8.94 -8.08
N TYR A 46 -10.68 -8.47 -9.06
CA TYR A 46 -10.15 -7.76 -10.24
C TYR A 46 -10.68 -6.32 -10.31
N PRO A 47 -9.85 -5.28 -10.06
CA PRO A 47 -8.44 -5.36 -9.60
C PRO A 47 -8.33 -5.91 -8.17
N LEU A 48 -7.11 -6.32 -7.79
CA LEU A 48 -6.82 -6.80 -6.43
C LEU A 48 -7.22 -5.74 -5.39
N GLN A 49 -7.65 -6.17 -4.22
CA GLN A 49 -7.74 -5.29 -3.06
C GLN A 49 -6.60 -5.65 -2.10
N ILE A 50 -5.79 -4.65 -1.76
CA ILE A 50 -4.58 -4.84 -0.96
C ILE A 50 -4.76 -4.03 0.32
N TRP A 51 -4.93 -4.73 1.43
CA TRP A 51 -5.03 -4.16 2.76
C TRP A 51 -3.68 -4.24 3.45
N PHE A 52 -3.29 -3.19 4.15
CA PHE A 52 -2.02 -3.17 4.90
C PHE A 52 -2.01 -2.09 5.98
N SER A 53 -1.09 -2.20 6.93
CA SER A 53 -0.78 -1.18 7.94
C SER A 53 0.51 -0.45 7.58
N SER A 54 0.52 0.89 7.60
CA SER A 54 1.74 1.69 7.40
C SER A 54 1.65 3.07 8.04
N ASP A 55 2.77 3.80 8.04
CA ASP A 55 2.77 5.24 8.31
C ASP A 55 2.03 6.04 7.22
N PHE A 56 1.70 7.31 7.51
CA PHE A 56 1.01 8.22 6.60
C PHE A 56 1.75 8.44 5.28
N LYS A 57 3.08 8.59 5.30
CA LYS A 57 3.86 8.90 4.10
C LYS A 57 3.88 7.74 3.11
N THR A 58 4.03 6.53 3.63
CA THR A 58 4.04 5.27 2.89
C THR A 58 2.65 4.98 2.34
N ALA A 59 1.61 5.21 3.15
CA ALA A 59 0.22 5.13 2.76
C ALA A 59 -0.11 6.02 1.56
N GLU A 60 0.23 7.31 1.65
CA GLU A 60 -0.04 8.28 0.58
C GLU A 60 0.75 7.97 -0.70
N LYS A 61 1.98 7.45 -0.57
CA LYS A 61 2.75 6.95 -1.72
C LYS A 61 2.02 5.81 -2.43
N LEU A 62 1.54 4.82 -1.68
CA LEU A 62 0.85 3.65 -2.24
C LEU A 62 -0.53 4.00 -2.82
N LYS A 63 -1.28 4.91 -2.17
CA LYS A 63 -2.53 5.45 -2.75
C LYS A 63 -2.27 6.19 -4.04
N SER A 64 -1.25 7.03 -4.10
CA SER A 64 -0.88 7.77 -5.31
C SER A 64 -0.49 6.82 -6.45
N LEU A 65 0.27 5.77 -6.14
CA LEU A 65 0.63 4.73 -7.09
C LEU A 65 -0.61 3.97 -7.59
N SER A 66 -1.49 3.56 -6.68
CA SER A 66 -2.76 2.91 -7.00
C SER A 66 -3.60 3.76 -7.93
N ASN A 67 -3.81 5.04 -7.61
CA ASN A 67 -4.57 5.97 -8.45
C ASN A 67 -3.98 6.12 -9.86
N LYS A 68 -2.65 6.17 -9.98
CA LYS A 68 -1.96 6.25 -11.28
C LYS A 68 -2.26 5.04 -12.17
N TYR A 69 -2.43 3.85 -11.58
CA TYR A 69 -2.63 2.59 -12.29
C TYR A 69 -4.08 2.08 -12.26
N SER A 70 -4.96 2.69 -11.47
CA SER A 70 -6.40 2.41 -11.45
C SER A 70 -7.17 3.24 -12.47
N SER A 71 -6.68 4.43 -12.81
CA SER A 71 -7.27 5.28 -13.84
C SER A 71 -6.84 4.77 -15.22
N SER A 72 -7.57 3.79 -15.73
CA SER A 72 -7.59 3.54 -17.17
C SER A 72 -8.58 4.54 -17.79
N ARG A 73 -8.01 5.53 -18.51
CA ARG A 73 -8.62 6.66 -19.25
C ARG A 73 -8.51 8.02 -18.57
#